data_AF-A0A428Z234-F1
#
_entry.id   AF-A0A428Z234-F1
#
_cell.length_a   1.000
_cell.length_b   1.000
_cell.length_c   1.000
_cell.angle_alpha   90.00
_cell.angle_beta   90.00
_cell.angle_gamma   90.00
#
_symmetry.space_group_name_H-M   'P 1'
#
loop_
_entity.id
_entity.type
_entity.pdbx_description
1 polymer ?
#
loop_
_entity_poly.entity_id
_entity_poly.type
_entity_poly.pdbx_seq_one_letter_code
_entity_poly.pdbx_strand_id
1 'polypeptide(L)'
;MHNQVVGNAMTQFFGRLNSLTQIAAANDMARAKGNTVADISRPERGQFYVSGEAFGFRQVATPLCLTHHPASPLRLEEVLDRARLT
;
A
#
# COMPACT_ATOMS: atom_id res chain seq x y z
N MET A 1 -12.93 6.01 17.87
CA MET A 1 -12.47 6.83 16.72
C MET A 1 -13.25 6.40 15.49
N HIS A 2 -13.91 7.32 14.79
CA HIS A 2 -14.71 7.00 13.60
C HIS A 2 -13.83 7.09 12.35
N ASN A 3 -13.59 5.96 11.68
CA ASN A 3 -12.80 5.86 10.45
C ASN A 3 -13.50 6.45 9.21
N GLN A 4 -14.55 7.27 9.37
CA GLN A 4 -15.33 7.78 8.24
C GLN A 4 -14.52 8.67 7.30
N VAL A 5 -13.51 9.39 7.81
CA VAL A 5 -12.62 10.20 6.97
C VAL A 5 -11.82 9.35 5.99
N VAL A 6 -11.42 8.13 6.38
CA VAL A 6 -10.63 7.22 5.54
C VAL A 6 -11.44 6.71 4.35
N GLY A 7 -12.74 6.51 4.52
CA GLY A 7 -13.65 6.07 3.45
C GLY A 7 -13.75 7.06 2.29
N ASN A 8 -13.55 8.35 2.55
CA ASN A 8 -13.58 9.41 1.52
C ASN A 8 -12.26 9.58 0.76
N ALA A 9 -11.19 8.90 1.17
CA ALA A 9 -9.93 8.97 0.47
C ALA A 9 -10.03 8.26 -0.89
N MET A 10 -9.72 8.98 -1.97
CA MET A 10 -9.69 8.45 -3.34
C MET A 10 -8.72 7.27 -3.49
N THR A 11 -7.54 7.39 -2.87
CA THR A 11 -6.51 6.34 -2.83
C THR A 11 -6.29 5.92 -1.39
N GLN A 12 -6.24 4.61 -1.17
CA GLN A 12 -6.05 4.03 0.16
C GLN A 12 -4.96 2.97 0.14
N PHE A 13 -4.08 3.00 1.15
CA PHE A 13 -3.03 2.02 1.38
C PHE A 13 -3.18 1.42 2.77
N PHE A 14 -3.25 0.10 2.84
CA PHE A 14 -3.34 -0.68 4.08
C PHE A 14 -2.09 -1.53 4.24
N GLY A 15 -1.26 -1.18 5.22
CA GLY A 15 -0.19 -2.04 5.71
C GLY A 15 -0.71 -3.03 6.74
N ARG A 16 0.17 -3.55 7.59
CA ARG A 16 -0.22 -4.47 8.66
C ARG A 16 -1.13 -3.79 9.67
N LEU A 17 -2.27 -4.42 9.97
CA LEU A 17 -3.27 -3.92 10.91
C LEU A 17 -3.35 -4.84 12.12
N ASN A 18 -3.23 -4.30 13.34
CA ASN A 18 -3.30 -5.08 14.59
C ASN A 18 -4.54 -4.74 15.44
N SER A 19 -5.36 -3.77 15.04
CA SER A 19 -6.60 -3.38 15.73
C SER A 19 -7.81 -4.03 15.06
N LEU A 20 -8.63 -4.75 15.83
CA LEU A 20 -9.86 -5.36 15.32
C LEU A 20 -10.81 -4.34 14.67
N THR A 21 -10.93 -3.14 15.24
CA THR A 21 -11.76 -2.07 14.67
C THR A 21 -11.24 -1.61 13.31
N GLN A 22 -9.92 -1.50 13.14
CA GLN A 22 -9.32 -1.11 11.87
C GLN A 22 -9.43 -2.23 10.82
N ILE A 23 -9.27 -3.49 11.24
CA ILE A 23 -9.44 -4.67 10.38
C ILE A 23 -10.89 -4.76 9.88
N ALA A 24 -11.87 -4.57 10.75
CA ALA A 24 -13.29 -4.56 10.37
C ALA A 24 -13.58 -3.45 9.36
N ALA A 25 -13.15 -2.21 9.65
CA ALA A 25 -13.33 -1.08 8.74
C ALA A 25 -12.68 -1.31 7.36
N ALA A 26 -11.47 -1.92 7.32
CA ALA A 26 -10.79 -2.23 6.07
C ALA A 26 -11.53 -3.31 5.25
N ASN A 27 -12.08 -4.33 5.91
CA ASN A 27 -12.91 -5.34 5.25
C ASN A 27 -14.22 -4.75 4.70
N ASP A 28 -14.88 -3.88 5.45
CA ASP A 28 -16.11 -3.21 5.00
C ASP A 28 -15.83 -2.32 3.78
N MET A 29 -14.70 -1.61 3.76
CA MET A 29 -14.26 -0.85 2.58
C MET A 29 -13.95 -1.74 1.38
N ALA A 30 -13.30 -2.89 1.58
CA ALA A 30 -13.06 -3.85 0.50
C ALA A 30 -14.37 -4.36 -0.10
N ARG A 31 -15.34 -4.75 0.75
CA ARG A 31 -16.67 -5.20 0.33
C ARG A 31 -17.44 -4.11 -0.42
N ALA A 32 -17.42 -2.87 0.08
CA ALA A 32 -18.06 -1.72 -0.58
C ALA A 32 -17.48 -1.46 -1.98
N LYS A 33 -16.21 -1.77 -2.21
CA LYS A 33 -15.55 -1.73 -3.52
C LYS A 33 -15.67 -3.03 -4.32
N GLY A 34 -16.52 -3.98 -3.90
CA GLY A 34 -16.76 -5.24 -4.61
C GLY A 34 -15.63 -6.29 -4.48
N ASN A 35 -14.72 -6.13 -3.52
CA ASN A 35 -13.60 -7.04 -3.29
C ASN A 35 -13.78 -7.84 -2.01
N THR A 36 -13.34 -9.10 -2.01
CA THR A 36 -13.20 -9.91 -0.79
C THR A 36 -11.72 -10.19 -0.58
N VAL A 37 -11.18 -9.74 0.55
CA VAL A 37 -9.76 -9.88 0.88
C VAL A 37 -9.63 -10.94 1.97
N ALA A 38 -8.90 -12.03 1.69
CA ALA A 38 -8.80 -13.16 2.60
C ALA A 38 -8.08 -12.83 3.92
N ASP A 39 -6.99 -12.04 3.87
CA ASP A 39 -6.29 -11.60 5.08
C ASP A 39 -5.69 -10.19 4.92
N ILE A 40 -6.55 -9.18 5.11
CA ILE A 40 -6.17 -7.77 5.04
C ILE A 40 -5.23 -7.34 6.19
N SER A 41 -5.10 -8.17 7.23
CA SER A 41 -4.39 -7.84 8.47
C SER A 41 -2.94 -8.29 8.49
N ARG A 42 -2.55 -9.23 7.62
CA ARG A 42 -1.22 -9.86 7.61
C ARG A 42 -0.35 -9.60 6.39
N PRO A 43 -0.38 -8.42 5.74
CA PRO A 43 0.66 -8.14 4.75
C PRO A 43 2.05 -8.18 5.43
N GLU A 44 2.99 -8.85 4.78
CA GLU A 44 4.39 -8.87 5.19
C GLU A 44 5.03 -7.48 5.04
N ARG A 45 6.26 -7.33 5.52
CA ARG A 45 7.02 -6.08 5.35
C ARG A 45 7.13 -5.75 3.86
N GLY A 46 6.70 -4.54 3.48
CA GLY A 46 6.72 -4.10 2.08
C GLY A 46 5.54 -4.57 1.26
N GLN A 47 4.60 -5.29 1.87
CA GLN A 47 3.33 -5.65 1.25
C GLN A 47 2.24 -4.72 1.75
N PHE A 48 1.34 -4.36 0.86
CA PHE A 48 0.21 -3.50 1.14
C PHE A 48 -1.02 -3.97 0.37
N TYR A 49 -2.21 -3.72 0.90
CA TYR A 49 -3.40 -3.67 0.08
C TYR A 49 -3.64 -2.23 -0.36
N VAL A 50 -3.87 -2.03 -1.64
CA VAL A 50 -4.14 -0.72 -2.22
C VAL A 50 -5.45 -0.74 -2.98
N SER A 51 -6.19 0.37 -2.90
CA SER A 51 -7.32 0.64 -3.78
C SER A 51 -7.26 2.09 -4.27
N GLY A 52 -7.83 2.34 -5.45
CA GLY A 52 -7.91 3.66 -6.07
C GLY A 52 -9.22 3.86 -6.81
N GLU A 53 -9.33 4.95 -7.57
CA GLU A 53 -10.52 5.23 -8.40
C GLU A 53 -10.69 4.19 -9.51
N ALA A 54 -9.59 3.83 -10.19
CA ALA A 54 -9.61 2.94 -11.34
C ALA A 54 -9.49 1.44 -10.99
N PHE A 55 -9.26 1.08 -9.72
CA PHE A 55 -9.04 -0.32 -9.34
C PHE A 55 -9.47 -0.63 -7.90
N GLY A 56 -9.96 -1.87 -7.71
CA GLY A 56 -10.37 -2.43 -6.43
C GLY A 56 -9.21 -2.77 -5.49
N PHE A 57 -9.52 -3.39 -4.35
CA PHE A 57 -8.49 -3.85 -3.41
C PHE A 57 -7.59 -4.91 -4.06
N ARG A 58 -6.30 -4.63 -4.15
CA ARG A 58 -5.29 -5.59 -4.61
C ARG A 58 -4.07 -5.53 -3.72
N GLN A 59 -3.40 -6.68 -3.56
CA GLN A 59 -2.12 -6.72 -2.87
C GLN A 59 -1.02 -6.20 -3.79
N VAL A 60 -0.12 -5.37 -3.26
CA VAL A 60 1.07 -4.89 -3.94
C VAL A 60 2.29 -5.08 -3.06
N ALA A 61 3.37 -5.53 -3.69
CA ALA A 61 4.70 -5.44 -3.12
C ALA A 61 5.26 -4.07 -3.50
N THR A 62 5.49 -3.21 -2.50
CA THR A 62 6.23 -1.97 -2.72
C THR A 62 7.67 -2.19 -2.31
N PRO A 63 8.65 -1.67 -3.07
CA PRO A 63 10.00 -1.57 -2.56
C PRO A 63 9.93 -0.73 -1.29
N LEU A 64 10.16 -1.37 -0.14
CA LEU A 64 10.46 -0.69 1.11
C LEU A 64 11.59 0.27 0.76
N CYS A 65 11.37 1.59 0.85
CA CYS A 65 12.35 2.58 0.43
C CYS A 65 13.71 2.33 1.10
N LEU A 66 14.57 1.50 0.50
CA LEU A 66 15.95 1.19 0.88
C LEU A 66 16.69 0.36 -0.22
N THR A 67 16.25 0.27 -1.48
CA THR A 67 16.99 -0.59 -2.45
C THR A 67 18.40 -0.09 -2.78
N HIS A 68 18.77 1.13 -2.41
CA HIS A 68 20.16 1.58 -2.42
C HIS A 68 20.34 2.81 -1.51
N HIS A 69 20.91 2.63 -0.32
CA HIS A 69 21.58 3.72 0.41
C HIS A 69 23.09 3.44 0.42
N PRO A 70 23.78 3.68 -0.71
CA PRO A 70 25.21 3.72 -0.73
C PRO A 70 25.66 4.76 0.31
N ALA A 71 26.88 4.61 0.83
CA ALA A 71 27.44 5.56 1.79
C ALA A 71 27.44 7.03 1.27
N SER A 72 27.22 7.22 -0.04
CA SER A 72 27.08 8.53 -0.68
C SER A 72 25.98 8.48 -1.74
N PRO A 73 25.19 9.55 -1.95
CA PRO A 73 24.14 9.59 -2.97
C PRO A 73 24.61 9.09 -4.34
N LEU A 74 23.68 8.50 -5.10
CA LEU A 74 23.95 8.14 -6.49
C LEU A 74 24.42 9.35 -7.29
N ARG A 75 25.37 9.13 -8.18
CA ARG A 75 25.76 10.14 -9.18
C ARG A 75 24.64 10.30 -10.21
N LEU A 76 24.64 11.43 -10.91
CA LEU A 76 23.60 11.77 -11.90
C LEU A 76 23.40 10.66 -12.94
N GLU A 77 24.49 10.07 -13.41
CA GLU A 77 24.49 9.03 -14.43
C GLU A 77 23.78 7.76 -13.95
N GLU A 78 24.01 7.37 -12.69
CA GLU A 78 23.42 6.20 -12.06
C GLU A 78 21.90 6.35 -11.83
N VAL A 79 21.45 7.59 -11.61
CA VAL A 79 20.01 7.91 -11.52
C VAL A 79 19.34 7.76 -12.88
N LEU A 80 19.96 8.30 -13.94
CA LEU A 80 19.42 8.25 -15.31
C LEU A 80 19.32 6.80 -15.82
N ASP A 81 20.29 5.96 -15.51
CA ASP A 81 20.27 4.56 -15.93
C ASP A 81 19.14 3.76 -15.25
N ARG A 82 18.88 4.00 -13.96
CA ARG A 82 17.76 3.35 -13.26
C ARG A 82 16.40 3.80 -13.80
N ALA A 83 16.25 5.08 -14.11
CA ALA A 83 15.00 5.64 -14.64
C ALA A 83 14.62 5.04 -16.01
N ARG A 84 15.58 4.55 -16.79
CA ARG A 84 15.35 3.89 -18.08
C ARG A 84 14.88 2.43 -17.95
N LEU A 85 15.07 1.81 -16.78
CA LEU A 85 14.75 0.40 -16.51
C LEU A 85 13.35 0.18 -15.89
N THR A 86 12.58 1.26 -15.70
CA THR A 86 11.23 1.26 -15.10
C THR A 86 10.21 1.74 -16.12
#